data_AF-X0XNA3-F1
#
_entry.id   AF-X0XNA3-F1
#
_cell.length_a   1.000
_cell.length_b   1.000
_cell.length_c   1.000
_cell.angle_alpha   90.00
_cell.angle_beta   90.00
_cell.angle_gamma   90.00
#
_symmetry.space_group_name_H-M   'P 1'
#
loop_
_entity.id
_entity.type
_entity.pdbx_description
1 polymer ?
#
loop_
_entity_poly.entity_id
_entity_poly.type
_entity_poly.pdbx_seq_one_letter_code
_entity_poly.pdbx_strand_id
1 'polypeptide(L)' 'MEKKILEWFANGETGTSSEAMAFAAAGIANKSSFGNSTPSDPSDFNRCLKLINQVPEVKDKF' A
#
# COMPACT_ATOMS: atom_id res chain seq x y z
N MET A 1 9.94 0.26 -8.90
CA MET A 1 8.86 -0.02 -7.93
C MET A 1 9.34 0.10 -6.49
N GLU A 2 10.36 -0.66 -6.05
CA GLU A 2 10.83 -0.65 -4.64
C GLU A 2 11.15 0.74 -4.08
N LYS A 3 11.97 1.54 -4.77
CA LYS A 3 12.27 2.92 -4.33
C LYS A 3 11.02 3.78 -4.15
N LYS A 4 10.05 3.67 -5.07
CA LYS A 4 8.78 4.42 -4.99
C LYS A 4 7.91 3.95 -3.83
N ILE A 5 7.92 2.65 -3.54
CA ILE A 5 7.26 2.08 -2.34
C ILE A 5 7.94 2.60 -1.07
N LEU A 6 9.28 2.66 -1.02
CA LEU A 6 10.01 3.24 0.11
C LEU A 6 9.69 4.74 0.28
N GLU A 7 9.59 5.49 -0.82
CA GLU A 7 9.16 6.89 -0.80
C GLU A 7 7.71 7.05 -0.33
N TRP A 8 6.81 6.12 -0.68
CA TRP A 8 5.45 6.06 -0.15
C TRP A 8 5.44 5.82 1.36
N PHE A 9 6.21 4.85 1.85
CA PHE A 9 6.32 4.60 3.29
C PHE A 9 6.93 5.78 4.06
N ALA A 10 7.87 6.51 3.45
CA ALA A 10 8.55 7.62 4.11
C ALA A 10 7.72 8.91 4.13
N ASN A 11 6.97 9.20 3.06
CA ASN A 11 6.38 10.53 2.84
C ASN A 11 4.89 10.51 2.44
N GLY A 12 4.35 9.34 2.14
CA GLY A 12 2.96 9.18 1.72
C GLY A 12 1.98 9.28 2.87
N GLU A 13 0.71 9.52 2.54
CA GLU A 13 -0.39 9.33 3.50
C GLU A 13 -0.70 7.84 3.61
N THR A 14 0.14 7.11 4.36
CA THR A 14 0.00 5.66 4.53
C THR A 14 -1.11 5.29 5.50
N GLY A 15 -1.55 4.05 5.38
CA GLY A 15 -2.47 3.39 6.28
C GLY A 15 -2.42 1.89 6.04
N THR A 16 -2.83 1.12 7.04
CA THR A 16 -2.68 -0.34 7.10
C THR A 16 -2.98 -1.05 5.78
N SER A 17 -4.10 -0.72 5.12
CA SER A 17 -4.49 -1.40 3.87
C SER A 17 -3.63 -0.99 2.68
N SER A 18 -3.22 0.28 2.59
CA SER A 18 -2.27 0.72 1.55
C SER A 18 -0.88 0.11 1.75
N GLU A 19 -0.45 -0.05 3.00
CA GLU A 19 0.82 -0.72 3.31
C GLU A 19 0.75 -2.20 2.94
N ALA A 20 -0.35 -2.88 3.29
CA ALA A 20 -0.61 -4.25 2.88
C ALA A 20 -0.53 -4.41 1.35
N MET A 21 -1.16 -3.50 0.59
CA MET A 21 -1.06 -3.49 -0.88
C MET A 21 0.37 -3.30 -1.38
N ALA A 22 1.13 -2.39 -0.78
CA ALA A 22 2.52 -2.15 -1.16
C ALA A 22 3.41 -3.39 -0.91
N PHE A 23 3.25 -4.05 0.23
CA PHE A 23 3.96 -5.28 0.56
C PHE A 23 3.57 -6.44 -0.38
N ALA A 24 2.27 -6.62 -0.62
CA ALA A 24 1.78 -7.63 -1.55
C ALA A 24 2.32 -7.42 -2.97
N ALA A 25 2.31 -6.17 -3.47
CA ALA A 25 2.86 -5.83 -4.79
C ALA A 25 4.37 -6.05 -4.89
N ALA A 26 5.09 -5.89 -3.78
CA ALA A 26 6.52 -6.20 -3.67
C ALA A 26 6.83 -7.69 -3.46
N GLY A 27 5.82 -8.55 -3.29
CA GLY A 27 6.00 -9.97 -3.01
C GLY A 27 6.53 -10.25 -1.58
N ILE A 28 6.32 -9.33 -0.65
CA ILE A 28 6.80 -9.41 0.73
C ILE A 28 5.62 -9.72 1.66
N ALA A 29 5.79 -10.69 2.55
CA ALA A 29 4.79 -10.99 3.58
C ALA A 29 4.88 -9.99 4.75
N ASN A 30 3.85 -9.17 4.94
CA ASN A 30 3.73 -8.31 6.11
C ASN A 30 3.22 -9.12 7.32
N LYS A 31 4.07 -9.31 8.32
CA LYS A 31 3.77 -10.09 9.54
C LYS A 31 3.10 -9.28 10.65
N SER A 32 2.75 -8.01 10.41
CA SER A 32 2.00 -7.24 11.40
C SER A 32 0.60 -7.83 11.60
N SER A 33 0.00 -7.64 12.78
CA SER A 33 -1.33 -8.19 13.11
C SER A 33 -2.43 -7.76 12.14
N PHE A 34 -2.22 -6.65 11.42
CA PHE A 34 -3.12 -6.12 10.41
C PHE A 34 -2.47 -6.06 9.01
N GLY A 35 -1.39 -6.81 8.80
CA GLY A 35 -0.55 -6.70 7.61
C GLY A 35 -1.20 -7.12 6.31
N ASN A 36 -2.35 -7.78 6.39
CA ASN A 36 -3.18 -8.22 5.26
C ASN A 36 -4.61 -7.66 5.35
N SER A 37 -4.83 -6.59 6.13
CA SER A 37 -6.15 -5.98 6.25
C SER A 37 -6.56 -5.28 4.96
N THR A 38 -7.85 -5.38 4.65
CA THR A 38 -8.51 -4.64 3.58
C THR A 38 -9.15 -3.36 4.13
N PRO A 39 -9.34 -2.31 3.30
CA PRO A 39 -9.85 -1.04 3.80
C PRO A 39 -11.26 -1.19 4.36
N SER A 40 -11.45 -0.75 5.60
CA SER A 40 -12.73 -0.81 6.33
C SER A 40 -13.55 0.47 6.20
N ASP A 41 -12.93 1.56 5.75
CA ASP A 41 -13.57 2.87 5.63
C ASP A 41 -13.11 3.62 4.37
N PRO A 42 -13.86 4.65 3.93
CA PRO A 42 -13.53 5.40 2.71
C PRO A 42 -12.19 6.14 2.77
N SER A 43 -11.74 6.57 3.94
CA SER A 43 -10.45 7.26 4.10
C SER A 43 -9.30 6.28 3.87
N ASP A 44 -9.42 5.05 4.39
CA ASP A 44 -8.44 4.00 4.17
C ASP A 44 -8.39 3.51 2.72
N PHE A 45 -9.56 3.41 2.08
CA PHE A 45 -9.62 3.14 0.65
C PHE A 45 -8.98 4.26 -0.17
N ASN A 46 -9.19 5.53 0.19
CA ASN A 46 -8.57 6.66 -0.46
C ASN A 46 -7.03 6.63 -0.36
N ARG A 47 -6.46 6.17 0.76
CA ARG A 47 -5.01 5.96 0.89
C ARG A 47 -4.49 4.88 -0.06
N CYS A 48 -5.26 3.82 -0.30
CA CYS A 48 -4.93 2.81 -1.31
C CYS A 48 -4.90 3.41 -2.73
N LEU A 49 -5.84 4.31 -3.05
CA LEU A 49 -5.84 5.02 -4.33
C LEU A 49 -4.66 6.01 -4.45
N LYS A 50 -4.31 6.70 -3.36
CA LYS A 50 -3.12 7.58 -3.31
C LYS A 50 -1.83 6.79 -3.54
N LEU A 51 -1.71 5.59 -2.97
CA LEU A 51 -0.61 4.67 -3.28
C LEU A 51 -0.56 4.37 -4.78
N ILE A 52 -1.68 3.98 -5.42
CA ILE A 52 -1.70 3.68 -6.85
C ILE A 52 -1.30 4.91 -7.68
N ASN A 53 -1.74 6.11 -7.29
CA ASN A 53 -1.36 7.33 -8.00
C ASN A 53 0.15 7.60 -7.92
N GLN A 54 0.78 7.32 -6.77
CA GLN A 54 2.22 7.53 -6.57
C GLN A 54 3.07 6.38 -7.12
N VAL A 55 2.56 5.15 -7.06
CA VAL A 55 3.22 3.93 -7.52
C VAL A 55 2.26 3.15 -8.44
N PRO A 56 2.03 3.62 -9.69
CA PRO A 56 1.08 3.00 -10.61
C PRO A 56 1.33 1.51 -10.86
N GLU A 57 2.59 1.07 -10.78
CA GLU A 57 2.99 -0.33 -10.97
C GLU A 57 2.38 -1.29 -9.93
N VAL A 58 1.89 -0.77 -8.79
CA VAL A 58 1.16 -1.56 -7.78
C VAL A 58 -0.15 -2.10 -8.37
N LYS A 59 -0.82 -1.34 -9.24
CA LYS A 59 -2.09 -1.75 -9.86
C LYS A 59 -1.93 -3.00 -10.73
N ASP A 60 -0.78 -3.18 -11.37
CA ASP A 60 -0.51 -4.31 -12.27
C ASP A 60 -0.31 -5.65 -11.53
N LYS A 61 -0.39 -5.63 -10.19
CA LYS A 61 -0.25 -6.81 -9.32
C LYS A 61 -1.60 -7.36 -8.84
N PHE A 62 -2.71 -6.73 -9.20
CA PHE A 62 -4.07 -7.10 -8.79
C PHE A 62 -5.03 -7.19 -9.98
#